data_AF-A0A2H5WEU6-F1
#
_entry.id   AF-A0A2H5WEU6-F1
#
_cell.length_a   1.000
_cell.length_b   1.000
_cell.length_c   1.000
_cell.angle_alpha   90.00
_cell.angle_beta   90.00
_cell.angle_gamma   90.00
#
_symmetry.space_group_name_H-M   'P 1'
#
loop_
_entity.id
_entity.type
_entity.pdbx_description
1 polymer ?
#
loop_
_entity_poly.entity_id
_entity_poly.type
_entity_poly.pdbx_seq_one_letter_code
_entity_poly.pdbx_strand_id
1 'polypeptide(L)' 'MGRSKVAVSLDEKALAQVDRLVREGVFPSRSRAIEVALEEKLARLDRERLARECAKLDPALEKALAEEGMSAELASWPGY' A
#
# COMPACT_ATOMS: atom_id res chain seq x y z
N MET A 1 -12.12 -1.26 -17.26
CA MET A 1 -11.08 -0.21 -17.28
C MET A 1 -10.17 -0.44 -18.48
N GLY A 2 -9.67 0.61 -19.12
CA GLY A 2 -8.77 0.49 -20.27
C GLY A 2 -7.37 0.03 -19.85
N ARG A 3 -6.66 -0.64 -20.76
CA ARG A 3 -5.24 -0.97 -20.59
C ARG A 3 -4.40 -0.05 -21.47
N SER A 4 -3.39 0.58 -20.87
CA SER A 4 -2.35 1.32 -21.60
C SER A 4 -1.15 0.40 -21.86
N LYS A 5 -0.48 0.59 -23.00
CA LYS A 5 0.78 -0.12 -23.30
C LYS A 5 1.96 0.74 -22.85
N VAL A 6 2.92 0.10 -22.20
CA VAL A 6 4.17 0.74 -21.75
C VAL A 6 5.33 -0.12 -22.21
N ALA A 7 6.35 0.51 -22.79
CA ALA A 7 7.62 -0.15 -23.09
C ALA A 7 8.51 -0.08 -21.84
N VAL A 8 9.05 -1.22 -21.41
CA VAL A 8 9.93 -1.34 -20.24
C VAL A 8 11.14 -2.19 -20.59
N SER A 9 12.29 -1.85 -20.01
CA SER A 9 13.47 -2.71 -20.05
C SER A 9 13.44 -3.66 -18.86
N LEU A 10 13.66 -4.94 -19.10
CA LEU A 10 13.72 -5.98 -18.07
C LEU A 10 15.04 -6.73 -18.18
N ASP A 11 15.58 -7.16 -17.04
CA ASP A 11 16.71 -8.08 -17.01
C ASP A 11 16.36 -9.39 -17.74
N GLU A 12 17.33 -9.94 -18.47
CA GLU A 12 17.13 -11.12 -19.30
C GLU A 12 16.73 -12.35 -18.48
N LYS A 13 17.30 -12.52 -17.28
CA LYS A 13 16.96 -13.64 -16.40
C LYS A 13 15.54 -13.48 -15.85
N ALA A 14 15.14 -12.26 -15.51
CA ALA A 14 13.78 -11.98 -15.06
C ALA A 14 12.76 -12.26 -16.18
N LEU A 15 13.04 -11.83 -17.42
CA LEU A 15 12.18 -12.12 -18.57
C LEU A 15 12.08 -13.63 -18.82
N ALA A 16 13.19 -14.37 -18.76
CA ALA A 16 13.20 -15.82 -18.93
C ALA A 16 12.35 -16.56 -17.88
N GLN A 17 12.31 -16.06 -16.63
CA GLN A 17 11.45 -16.63 -15.58
C GLN A 17 9.97 -16.38 -15.87
N VAL A 18 9.60 -15.17 -16.31
CA VAL A 18 8.22 -14.86 -16.72
C VAL A 18 7.80 -15.78 -17.87
N ASP A 19 8.68 -15.96 -18.86
CA ASP A 19 8.41 -16.81 -20.02
C ASP A 19 8.18 -18.26 -19.66
N ARG A 20 8.95 -18.78 -18.69
CA ARG A 20 8.76 -20.12 -18.18
C ARG A 20 7.38 -20.27 -17.53
N LEU A 21 6.98 -19.32 -16.68
CA LEU A 21 5.68 -19.37 -16.00
C LEU A 21 4.50 -19.28 -16.98
N VAL A 22 4.65 -18.53 -18.07
CA VAL A 22 3.65 -18.49 -19.15
C VAL A 22 3.61 -19.82 -19.89
N ARG A 23 4.77 -20.41 -20.22
CA ARG A 23 4.84 -21.74 -20.86
C ARG A 23 4.25 -22.86 -20.01
N GLU A 24 4.44 -22.79 -18.70
CA GLU A 24 3.87 -23.72 -17.72
C GLU A 24 2.37 -23.50 -17.48
N GLY A 25 1.77 -22.49 -18.11
CA GLY A 25 0.34 -22.19 -17.99
C GLY A 25 -0.06 -21.50 -16.68
N VAL A 26 0.91 -21.10 -15.85
CA VAL A 26 0.66 -20.36 -14.59
C VAL A 26 0.03 -19.00 -14.89
N PHE A 27 0.47 -18.35 -15.97
CA PHE A 27 -0.13 -17.11 -16.45
C PHE A 27 -0.50 -17.20 -17.92
N PRO A 28 -1.61 -16.57 -18.34
CA PRO A 28 -2.07 -16.63 -19.72
C PRO A 28 -1.21 -15.81 -20.70
N SER A 29 -0.42 -14.86 -20.20
CA SER A 29 0.51 -14.06 -21.02
C SER A 29 1.55 -13.35 -20.15
N ARG A 30 2.64 -12.89 -20.78
CA ARG A 30 3.66 -12.03 -20.15
C ARG A 30 3.04 -10.77 -19.56
N SER A 31 2.14 -10.12 -20.30
CA SER A 31 1.45 -8.91 -19.85
C SER A 31 0.63 -9.16 -18.60
N ARG A 32 -0.09 -10.29 -18.51
CA ARG A 32 -0.86 -10.62 -17.30
C ARG A 32 0.04 -10.94 -16.11
N ALA A 33 1.14 -11.67 -16.32
CA ALA A 33 2.11 -11.96 -15.26
C ALA A 33 2.71 -10.67 -14.67
N ILE A 34 3.09 -9.72 -15.54
CA ILE A 34 3.67 -8.43 -15.12
C ILE A 34 2.62 -7.54 -14.45
N GLU A 35 1.39 -7.49 -14.98
CA GLU A 35 0.26 -6.73 -14.39
C GLU A 35 -0.01 -7.19 -12.95
N VAL A 36 -0.13 -8.50 -12.72
CA VAL A 36 -0.36 -9.08 -11.38
C VAL A 36 0.80 -8.76 -10.43
N ALA A 37 2.05 -8.90 -10.90
CA ALA A 37 3.21 -8.58 -10.07
C ALA A 37 3.26 -7.10 -9.66
N LEU A 38 2.87 -6.19 -10.56
CA LEU A 38 2.75 -4.76 -10.27
C LEU A 38 1.65 -4.50 -9.23
N GLU A 39 0.45 -5.06 -9.45
CA GLU A 39 -0.69 -4.92 -8.53
C GLU A 39 -0.30 -5.37 -7.11
N GLU A 40 0.35 -6.52 -6.98
CA GLU A 40 0.81 -7.00 -5.67
C GLU A 40 1.88 -6.12 -5.03
N LYS A 41 2.78 -5.51 -5.81
CA LYS A 41 3.81 -4.62 -5.27
C LYS A 41 3.22 -3.29 -4.84
N LEU A 42 2.31 -2.72 -5.62
CA LEU A 42 1.58 -1.51 -5.26
C LEU A 42 0.74 -1.74 -4.00
N ALA A 43 -0.02 -2.84 -3.94
CA ALA A 43 -0.82 -3.17 -2.76
C ALA A 43 0.03 -3.34 -1.48
N ARG A 44 1.23 -3.93 -1.60
CA ARG A 44 2.18 -4.03 -0.48
C ARG A 44 2.67 -2.64 -0.03
N LEU A 45 3.06 -1.80 -0.98
CA LEU A 45 3.54 -0.44 -0.69
C LEU A 45 2.44 0.45 -0.10
N ASP A 46 1.20 0.31 -0.55
CA ASP A 46 0.04 1.05 -0.04
C ASP A 46 -0.28 0.66 1.41
N ARG A 47 -0.19 -0.64 1.74
CA ARG A 47 -0.37 -1.11 3.13
C ARG A 47 0.69 -0.55 4.08
N GLU A 48 1.92 -0.41 3.60
CA GLU A 48 3.01 0.19 4.39
C GLU A 48 2.97 1.72 4.40
N ARG A 49 2.18 2.37 3.52
CA ARG A 49 2.15 3.83 3.43
C ARG A 49 1.56 4.45 4.69
N LEU A 50 0.41 3.96 5.15
CA LEU A 50 -0.22 4.48 6.38
C LEU A 50 0.71 4.28 7.58
N ALA A 51 1.28 3.09 7.74
CA ALA A 51 2.22 2.82 8.83
C ALA A 51 3.46 3.73 8.79
N ARG A 52 4.03 3.97 7.59
CA ARG A 52 5.17 4.88 7.41
C ARG A 52 4.82 6.34 7.68
N GLU A 53 3.63 6.79 7.31
CA GLU A 53 3.17 8.16 7.61
C GLU A 53 2.84 8.32 9.10
N CYS A 54 2.17 7.34 9.73
CA CYS A 54 1.92 7.35 11.18
C CYS A 54 3.21 7.35 12.01
N ALA A 55 4.27 6.69 11.53
CA ALA A 55 5.57 6.71 12.20
C ALA A 55 6.25 8.09 12.23
N LYS A 56 5.78 9.06 11.43
CA LYS A 56 6.29 10.44 11.45
C LYS A 56 5.59 11.33 12.48
N LEU A 57 4.47 10.88 13.05
CA LEU A 57 3.69 11.64 14.03
C LEU A 57 4.37 11.59 15.39
N ASP A 58 4.27 12.68 16.16
CA ASP A 58 4.74 12.74 17.55
C ASP A 58 3.59 12.33 18.49
N PRO A 59 3.69 11.19 19.19
CA PRO A 59 2.62 10.70 20.07
C PRO A 59 2.20 11.70 21.16
N ALA A 60 3.13 12.53 21.65
CA ALA A 60 2.83 13.50 22.70
C ALA A 60 2.01 14.67 22.15
N LEU A 61 2.37 15.15 20.95
CA LEU A 61 1.64 16.21 20.26
C LEU A 61 0.22 15.74 19.86
N GLU A 62 0.13 14.56 19.25
CA GLU A 62 -1.15 13.99 18.82
C GLU A 62 -2.11 13.81 20.00
N LYS A 63 -1.59 13.33 21.14
CA LYS A 63 -2.37 13.19 22.37
C LYS A 63 -2.85 14.55 22.90
N ALA A 64 -1.97 15.55 22.94
CA ALA A 64 -2.32 16.89 23.42
C ALA A 64 -3.41 17.54 22.55
N LEU A 65 -3.36 17.36 21.23
CA LEU A 65 -4.40 17.82 20.30
C LEU A 65 -5.72 17.07 20.48
N ALA A 66 -5.67 15.75 20.66
CA ALA A 66 -6.88 14.94 20.84
C ALA A 66 -7.59 15.23 22.18
N GLU A 67 -6.83 15.58 23.22
CA GLU A 67 -7.34 15.91 24.55
C GLU A 67 -7.64 17.41 24.73
N GLU A 68 -7.45 18.22 23.69
CA GLU A 68 -7.76 19.65 23.72
C GLU A 68 -9.27 19.85 23.94
N GLY A 69 -9.62 20.47 25.08
CA GLY A 69 -11.02 20.73 25.46
C GLY A 69 -11.68 19.64 26.30
N MET A 70 -11.10 18.42 26.41
CA MET A 70 -11.65 17.35 27.26
C MET A 70 -11.75 17.74 28.73
N SER A 71 -10.83 18.57 29.22
CA SER A 71 -10.85 19.06 30.62
C SER A 71 -12.05 19.96 30.92
N ALA A 72 -12.51 20.74 29.94
CA ALA A 72 -13.71 21.56 30.07
C ALA A 72 -14.99 20.71 29.94
N GLU A 73 -14.99 19.69 29.06
CA GLU A 73 -16.12 18.77 28.88
C GLU A 73 -16.35 17.88 30.11
N LEU A 74 -15.29 17.37 30.75
CA LEU A 74 -15.40 16.55 31.97
C LEU A 74 -16.14 17.28 33.10
N ALA A 75 -15.98 18.60 33.19
CA ALA A 75 -16.66 19.43 34.20
C ALA A 75 -18.16 19.60 33.93
N SER A 76 -18.61 19.32 32.70
CA SER A 76 -20.00 19.45 32.26
C SER A 76 -20.77 18.12 32.28
N TRP A 77 -20.08 16.99 32.42
CA TRP A 77 -20.72 15.69 32.45
C TRP A 77 -21.44 15.48 33.80
N PRO A 78 -22.73 15.10 33.80
CA PRO A 78 -23.43 14.79 35.03
C PRO A 78 -22.80 13.55 35.68
N GLY A 79 -22.66 13.59 37.01
CA GLY A 79 -22.19 12.44 37.79
C GLY A 79 -23.11 11.24 37.61
N TYR A 80 -22.50 10.05 37.50
CA TYR A 80 -23.20 8.77 37.36
C TYR A 80 -24.08 8.45 38.56
#